data_AF-A0A7S1IS33-F1
#
_entry.id   AF-A0A7S1IS33-F1
#
_cell.length_a   1.000
_cell.length_b   1.000
_cell.length_c   1.000
_cell.angle_alpha   90.00
_cell.angle_beta   90.00
_cell.angle_gamma   90.00
#
_symmetry.space_group_name_H-M   'P 1'
#
loop_
_entity.id
_entity.type
_entity.pdbx_description
1 polymer ?
#
loop_
_entity_poly.entity_id
_entity_poly.type
_entity_poly.pdbx_seq_one_letter_code
_entity_poly.pdbx_strand_id
1 'polypeptide(L)'
;MTEVTFGVSSQGTTSVAPPSPESIRELEDKLKKRSGGPLFQEPQQKQPRTDSRLRFGIPISPSNVESPNGNGSIQGSFASPQQDAPTTEHMPGNTQPENVQLQMQIQLQELQDALTKERKEKERLVLLLRHKEQDHEAAKAQIKKLQDAFVEKVRQSCTTEREQEQHSVHQKFYTLGQVVVQRDMSEVWHDGRLLKDTKAKLEKLRDELDEVKKRSQEKKKEEKKKGKVNADDDDCAGEEELLSLQLLQNNLQKEEAVLQAEMDSLDVQKHVFIKDIKRIRNEDASRFNKCPVLNERYILQRLLGRGGFSEVYQAFDLAEVR
;
A
#
# COMPACT_ATOMS: atom_id res chain seq x y z
N MET A 1 23.95 -26.55 -52.10
CA MET A 1 23.02 -25.44 -51.88
C MET A 1 22.89 -25.25 -50.38
N THR A 2 23.40 -24.11 -49.90
CA THR A 2 23.09 -23.40 -48.64
C THR A 2 23.22 -24.15 -47.32
N GLU A 3 24.43 -24.13 -46.76
CA GLU A 3 24.66 -23.99 -45.31
C GLU A 3 24.28 -22.55 -44.89
N VAL A 4 23.51 -22.42 -43.81
CA VAL A 4 23.19 -21.13 -43.19
C VAL A 4 23.83 -21.11 -41.81
N THR A 5 24.95 -20.40 -41.72
CA THR A 5 25.63 -20.01 -40.48
C THR A 5 24.94 -18.77 -39.89
N PHE A 6 24.46 -18.86 -38.65
CA PHE A 6 24.05 -17.68 -37.88
C PHE A 6 25.20 -17.27 -36.95
N GLY A 7 25.82 -16.12 -37.26
CA GLY A 7 26.84 -15.49 -36.44
C GLY A 7 26.22 -14.84 -35.20
N VAL A 8 26.76 -15.18 -34.03
CA VAL A 8 26.50 -14.49 -32.76
C VAL A 8 27.38 -13.25 -32.73
N SER A 9 26.76 -12.07 -32.75
CA SER A 9 27.44 -10.79 -32.60
C SER A 9 27.47 -10.42 -31.11
N SER A 10 28.67 -10.36 -30.52
CA SER A 10 28.89 -9.93 -29.14
C SER A 10 28.84 -8.40 -29.06
N GLN A 11 27.77 -7.87 -28.48
CA GLN A 11 27.72 -6.47 -28.03
C GLN A 11 28.22 -6.40 -26.59
N GLY A 12 29.19 -5.52 -26.36
CA GLY A 12 30.00 -5.44 -25.15
C GLY A 12 29.21 -5.07 -23.89
N THR A 13 29.52 -5.76 -22.80
CA THR A 13 29.14 -5.42 -21.44
C THR A 13 30.00 -4.23 -20.98
N THR A 14 29.41 -3.03 -20.93
CA THR A 14 30.00 -1.91 -20.17
C THR A 14 29.68 -2.12 -18.70
N SER A 15 30.69 -2.57 -17.96
CA SER A 15 30.69 -2.64 -16.49
C SER A 15 30.63 -1.22 -15.92
N VAL A 16 29.45 -0.77 -15.51
CA VAL A 16 29.29 0.49 -14.77
C VAL A 16 29.60 0.21 -13.30
N ALA A 17 30.73 0.74 -12.82
CA ALA A 17 31.09 0.70 -11.41
C ALA A 17 30.09 1.53 -10.57
N PRO A 18 29.78 1.12 -9.32
CA PRO A 18 28.91 1.90 -8.46
C PRO A 18 29.51 3.29 -8.19
N PRO A 19 28.68 4.35 -8.15
CA PRO A 19 29.17 5.71 -7.93
C PRO A 19 29.82 5.86 -6.55
N SER A 20 30.88 6.65 -6.48
CA SER A 20 31.61 6.88 -5.24
C SER A 20 30.72 7.63 -4.21
N PRO A 21 30.97 7.44 -2.90
CA PRO A 21 30.19 8.12 -1.86
C PRO A 21 30.23 9.66 -1.93
N GLU A 22 31.25 10.22 -2.59
CA GLU A 22 31.36 11.67 -2.81
C GLU A 22 30.37 12.17 -3.86
N SER A 23 30.11 11.40 -4.92
CA SER A 23 29.11 11.75 -5.95
C SER A 23 27.67 11.71 -5.42
N ILE A 24 27.41 10.87 -4.42
CA ILE A 24 26.10 10.80 -3.74
C ILE A 24 25.88 12.04 -2.87
N ARG A 25 26.89 12.45 -2.11
CA ARG A 25 26.82 13.68 -1.29
C ARG A 25 26.62 14.94 -2.13
N GLU A 26 27.27 15.02 -3.29
CA GLU A 26 27.10 16.15 -4.19
C GLU A 26 25.67 16.24 -4.79
N LEU A 27 25.02 15.09 -4.99
CA LEU A 27 23.63 15.01 -5.43
C LEU A 27 22.64 15.38 -4.31
N GLU A 28 22.91 15.00 -3.07
CA GLU A 28 22.11 15.38 -1.90
C GLU A 28 22.15 16.89 -1.62
N ASP A 29 23.32 17.51 -1.75
CA ASP A 29 23.47 18.98 -1.61
C ASP A 29 22.78 19.75 -2.74
N LYS A 30 22.77 19.21 -3.96
CA LYS A 30 22.02 19.76 -5.09
C LYS A 30 20.50 19.63 -4.90
N LEU A 31 20.02 18.59 -4.21
CA LEU A 31 18.61 18.41 -3.89
C LEU A 31 18.15 19.36 -2.78
N LYS A 32 18.98 19.56 -1.73
CA LYS A 32 18.70 20.47 -0.61
C LYS A 32 18.66 21.94 -1.01
N LYS A 33 19.45 22.36 -2.00
CA LYS A 33 19.40 23.73 -2.55
C LYS A 33 18.15 24.04 -3.37
N ARG A 34 17.42 23.03 -3.83
CA ARG A 34 16.20 23.19 -4.65
C ARG A 34 14.91 23.26 -3.83
N SER A 35 14.92 22.88 -2.55
CA SER A 35 13.72 22.81 -1.71
C SER A 35 13.60 23.97 -0.72
N GLY A 36 13.84 25.20 -1.16
CA GLY A 36 13.63 26.41 -0.35
C GLY A 36 12.18 26.90 -0.38
N GLY A 37 11.37 26.55 0.62
CA GLY A 37 10.01 27.09 0.86
C GLY A 37 9.33 26.41 2.07
N PRO A 38 8.50 27.12 2.88
CA PRO A 38 8.46 26.91 4.33
C PRO A 38 7.63 25.72 4.82
N LEU A 39 8.13 25.23 5.96
CA LEU A 39 7.71 24.13 6.80
C LEU A 39 6.29 24.30 7.37
N PHE A 40 5.39 23.36 7.05
CA PHE A 40 4.04 23.26 7.62
C PHE A 40 4.12 22.59 9.00
N GLN A 41 3.57 23.26 10.03
CA GLN A 41 3.50 22.79 11.41
C GLN A 41 2.48 21.64 11.57
N GLU A 42 2.88 20.66 12.37
CA GLU A 42 2.09 19.49 12.79
C GLU A 42 1.00 19.90 13.80
N PRO A 43 -0.29 19.54 13.61
CA PRO A 43 -1.30 19.73 14.64
C PRO A 43 -1.42 18.49 15.54
N GLN A 44 -1.40 18.74 16.85
CA GLN A 44 -1.54 17.76 17.90
C GLN A 44 -2.90 17.03 17.92
N GLN A 45 -2.84 15.77 18.36
CA GLN A 45 -3.94 14.86 18.66
C GLN A 45 -4.95 15.41 19.69
N LYS A 46 -6.25 15.24 19.41
CA LYS A 46 -7.31 15.13 20.43
C LYS A 46 -8.16 13.89 20.17
N GLN A 47 -8.34 13.09 21.22
CA GLN A 47 -9.10 11.84 21.28
C GLN A 47 -10.64 12.06 21.24
N PRO A 48 -11.43 10.98 20.97
CA PRO A 48 -12.78 11.09 20.44
C PRO A 48 -13.86 11.15 21.52
N ARG A 49 -14.99 11.80 21.20
CA ARG A 49 -16.25 11.63 21.94
C ARG A 49 -17.13 10.61 21.23
N THR A 50 -17.53 9.61 22.00
CA THR A 50 -18.61 8.68 21.75
C THR A 50 -19.94 9.42 21.62
N ASP A 51 -20.77 9.10 20.63
CA ASP A 51 -22.06 8.47 20.93
C ASP A 51 -22.77 7.89 19.70
N SER A 52 -23.63 6.97 20.05
CA SER A 52 -24.37 5.95 19.35
C SER A 52 -25.63 6.42 18.61
N ARG A 53 -25.98 5.62 17.59
CA ARG A 53 -27.33 5.12 17.20
C ARG A 53 -27.65 5.28 15.72
N LEU A 54 -27.44 4.19 15.00
CA LEU A 54 -28.20 3.84 13.80
C LEU A 54 -29.63 3.47 14.21
N ARG A 55 -30.64 4.17 13.68
CA ARG A 55 -31.99 3.63 13.51
C ARG A 55 -32.48 3.91 12.10
N PHE A 56 -32.89 2.82 11.45
CA PHE A 56 -33.64 2.76 10.20
C PHE A 56 -35.03 3.36 10.35
N GLY A 57 -35.52 3.99 9.28
CA GLY A 57 -36.94 4.34 9.09
C GLY A 57 -37.17 5.23 7.87
N ILE A 58 -37.62 4.65 6.76
CA ILE A 58 -38.28 5.33 5.63
C ILE A 58 -39.79 5.34 5.95
N PRO A 59 -40.58 6.41 5.67
CA PRO A 59 -41.36 6.45 4.43
C PRO A 59 -41.61 7.83 3.77
N ILE A 60 -41.55 7.83 2.42
CA ILE A 60 -42.48 8.40 1.41
C ILE A 60 -42.81 9.92 1.41
N SER A 61 -42.27 10.61 0.39
CA SER A 61 -42.63 11.78 -0.45
C SER A 61 -43.98 12.54 -0.31
N PRO A 62 -44.19 13.70 -1.00
CA PRO A 62 -43.30 14.85 -1.34
C PRO A 62 -43.97 16.24 -1.09
N SER A 63 -43.30 17.32 -1.54
CA SER A 63 -43.73 18.74 -1.70
C SER A 63 -43.61 19.67 -0.48
N ASN A 64 -42.71 20.66 -0.52
CA ASN A 64 -42.99 22.06 -0.90
C ASN A 64 -41.71 22.91 -0.78
N VAL A 65 -41.48 23.83 -1.70
CA VAL A 65 -40.35 24.77 -1.70
C VAL A 65 -40.86 26.11 -1.18
N GLU A 66 -40.33 26.57 -0.04
CA GLU A 66 -40.47 27.95 0.44
C GLU A 66 -39.10 28.57 0.68
N SER A 67 -38.89 29.76 0.11
CA SER A 67 -37.78 30.67 0.42
C SER A 67 -38.20 31.64 1.53
N PRO A 68 -37.30 32.06 2.43
CA PRO A 68 -37.67 32.91 3.54
C PRO A 68 -37.60 34.40 3.19
N ASN A 69 -38.59 35.11 3.73
CA ASN A 69 -38.71 36.56 3.79
C ASN A 69 -37.91 37.09 5.01
N GLY A 70 -37.24 38.23 4.87
CA GLY A 70 -36.46 38.87 5.94
C GLY A 70 -36.42 40.39 5.81
N ASN A 71 -37.22 41.06 6.64
CA ASN A 71 -37.38 42.51 6.76
C ASN A 71 -36.12 43.26 7.24
N GLY A 72 -35.96 44.50 6.76
CA GLY A 72 -35.12 45.53 7.37
C GLY A 72 -35.64 46.94 7.01
N SER A 73 -36.27 47.60 7.98
CA SER A 73 -36.89 48.93 7.91
C SER A 73 -35.98 49.96 8.59
N ILE A 74 -35.75 51.14 8.01
CA ILE A 74 -35.50 52.42 8.73
C ILE A 74 -36.09 53.62 7.95
N GLN A 75 -37.13 54.22 8.57
CA GLN A 75 -37.52 55.64 8.76
C GLN A 75 -36.75 56.74 8.00
N GLY A 76 -37.32 57.86 7.53
CA GLY A 76 -38.59 58.55 7.82
C GLY A 76 -38.29 60.04 8.10
N SER A 77 -39.01 60.98 7.47
CA SER A 77 -39.36 62.31 8.03
C SER A 77 -40.27 63.10 7.08
N PHE A 78 -41.47 63.41 7.57
CA PHE A 78 -42.47 64.31 7.01
C PHE A 78 -42.42 65.65 7.75
N ALA A 79 -42.60 66.76 7.03
CA ALA A 79 -43.19 67.99 7.54
C ALA A 79 -43.81 68.78 6.38
N SER A 80 -45.12 69.04 6.47
CA SER A 80 -45.82 70.08 5.69
C SER A 80 -45.75 71.41 6.47
N PRO A 81 -45.99 72.58 5.84
CA PRO A 81 -47.38 73.07 5.83
C PRO A 81 -47.80 73.95 4.63
N GLN A 82 -49.13 74.02 4.52
CA GLN A 82 -50.00 75.13 4.12
C GLN A 82 -50.38 75.38 2.65
N GLN A 83 -51.71 75.49 2.54
CA GLN A 83 -52.54 75.83 1.42
C GLN A 83 -52.59 77.34 1.25
N ASP A 84 -52.63 77.81 0.00
CA ASP A 84 -53.38 78.99 -0.40
C ASP A 84 -54.02 78.69 -1.76
N ALA A 85 -55.34 78.89 -1.84
CA ALA A 85 -56.08 78.86 -3.09
C ALA A 85 -55.73 80.10 -3.93
N PRO A 86 -55.86 80.01 -5.27
CA PRO A 86 -56.99 80.75 -5.83
C PRO A 86 -57.78 79.94 -6.85
N THR A 87 -59.09 80.06 -6.72
CA THR A 87 -60.07 79.98 -7.78
C THR A 87 -59.57 80.72 -9.02
N THR A 88 -59.67 80.12 -10.21
CA THR A 88 -60.47 80.58 -11.36
C THR A 88 -60.00 79.85 -12.62
N GLU A 89 -60.92 79.09 -13.21
CA GLU A 89 -61.03 78.74 -14.62
C GLU A 89 -59.81 78.23 -15.39
N HIS A 90 -59.82 76.94 -15.72
CA HIS A 90 -59.80 76.49 -17.12
C HIS A 90 -60.13 74.99 -17.22
N MET A 91 -61.20 74.70 -17.97
CA MET A 91 -61.50 73.55 -18.82
C MET A 91 -60.87 72.18 -18.50
N PRO A 92 -61.66 71.07 -18.49
CA PRO A 92 -61.09 69.73 -18.55
C PRO A 92 -60.40 69.57 -19.90
N GLY A 93 -59.08 69.74 -19.92
CA GLY A 93 -58.21 69.40 -21.04
C GLY A 93 -58.20 67.89 -21.22
N ASN A 94 -59.24 67.39 -21.90
CA ASN A 94 -59.29 66.19 -22.73
C ASN A 94 -57.96 65.41 -22.80
N THR A 95 -57.65 64.58 -21.80
CA THR A 95 -56.76 63.44 -22.03
C THR A 95 -57.52 62.50 -22.94
N GLN A 96 -57.27 62.62 -24.24
CA GLN A 96 -57.84 61.73 -25.24
C GLN A 96 -57.59 60.28 -24.80
N PRO A 97 -58.63 59.42 -24.77
CA PRO A 97 -58.47 57.99 -24.47
C PRO A 97 -57.42 57.31 -25.35
N GLU A 98 -57.15 57.88 -26.54
CA GLU A 98 -56.12 57.46 -27.48
C GLU A 98 -54.68 57.54 -26.93
N ASN A 99 -54.35 58.52 -26.07
CA ASN A 99 -52.97 58.70 -25.59
C ASN A 99 -52.61 57.66 -24.50
N VAL A 100 -53.56 57.37 -23.61
CA VAL A 100 -53.45 56.28 -22.62
C VAL A 100 -53.47 54.91 -23.32
N GLN A 101 -54.30 54.77 -24.36
CA GLN A 101 -54.38 53.54 -25.16
C GLN A 101 -53.07 53.27 -25.92
N LEU A 102 -52.46 54.29 -26.52
CA LEU A 102 -51.17 54.18 -27.20
C LEU A 102 -50.05 53.82 -26.21
N GLN A 103 -50.04 54.43 -25.02
CA GLN A 103 -49.06 54.14 -23.99
C GLN A 103 -49.18 52.69 -23.48
N MET A 104 -50.40 52.19 -23.30
CA MET A 104 -50.65 50.78 -22.94
C MET A 104 -50.21 49.82 -24.05
N GLN A 105 -50.39 50.21 -25.32
CA GLN A 105 -49.98 49.41 -26.48
C GLN A 105 -48.45 49.30 -26.61
N ILE A 106 -47.73 50.39 -26.33
CA ILE A 106 -46.26 50.41 -26.25
C ILE A 106 -45.77 49.50 -25.11
N GLN A 107 -46.37 49.61 -23.93
CA GLN A 107 -45.98 48.78 -22.78
C GLN A 107 -46.25 47.29 -23.00
N LEU A 108 -47.36 46.95 -23.68
CA LEU A 108 -47.64 45.59 -24.14
C LEU A 108 -46.57 45.08 -25.11
N GLN A 109 -46.12 45.91 -26.05
CA GLN A 109 -45.07 45.55 -27.00
C GLN A 109 -43.72 45.33 -26.30
N GLU A 110 -43.34 46.21 -25.38
CA GLU A 110 -42.10 46.07 -24.59
C GLU A 110 -42.10 44.78 -23.75
N LEU A 111 -43.24 44.46 -23.12
CA LEU A 111 -43.40 43.21 -22.36
C LEU A 111 -43.33 41.98 -23.26
N GLN A 112 -43.89 42.04 -24.47
CA GLN A 112 -43.78 40.95 -25.46
C GLN A 112 -42.32 40.78 -25.92
N ASP A 113 -41.61 41.85 -26.20
CA ASP A 113 -40.20 41.80 -26.59
C ASP A 113 -39.31 41.28 -25.45
N ALA A 114 -39.54 41.71 -24.22
CA ALA A 114 -38.87 41.17 -23.03
C ALA A 114 -39.14 39.67 -22.87
N LEU A 115 -40.38 39.22 -23.03
CA LEU A 115 -40.75 37.81 -22.95
C LEU A 115 -40.06 36.99 -24.07
N THR A 116 -39.94 37.52 -25.28
CA THR A 116 -39.24 36.81 -26.36
C THR A 116 -37.73 36.74 -26.12
N LYS A 117 -37.12 37.79 -25.55
CA LYS A 117 -35.70 37.79 -25.14
C LYS A 117 -35.45 36.73 -24.06
N GLU A 118 -36.27 36.70 -23.03
CA GLU A 118 -36.21 35.69 -21.96
C GLU A 118 -36.42 34.27 -22.50
N ARG A 119 -37.34 34.06 -23.45
CA ARG A 119 -37.53 32.75 -24.10
C ARG A 119 -36.29 32.30 -24.86
N LYS A 120 -35.64 33.19 -25.61
CA LYS A 120 -34.39 32.88 -26.34
C LYS A 120 -33.24 32.58 -25.40
N GLU A 121 -33.11 33.33 -24.31
CA GLU A 121 -32.08 33.08 -23.31
C GLU A 121 -32.31 31.75 -22.59
N LYS A 122 -33.56 31.43 -22.23
CA LYS A 122 -33.91 30.12 -21.69
C LYS A 122 -33.54 28.98 -22.64
N GLU A 123 -33.84 29.11 -23.93
CA GLU A 123 -33.49 28.11 -24.94
C GLU A 123 -31.97 27.93 -25.06
N ARG A 124 -31.21 29.04 -25.04
CA ARG A 124 -29.74 29.03 -24.99
C ARG A 124 -29.22 28.30 -23.76
N LEU A 125 -29.74 28.60 -22.57
CA LEU A 125 -29.31 27.96 -21.32
C LEU A 125 -29.63 26.45 -21.30
N VAL A 126 -30.78 26.04 -21.86
CA VAL A 126 -31.14 24.63 -22.00
C VAL A 126 -30.14 23.90 -22.92
N LEU A 127 -29.76 24.50 -24.04
CA LEU A 127 -28.73 23.92 -24.92
C LEU A 127 -27.37 23.81 -24.22
N LEU A 128 -26.99 24.83 -23.45
CA LEU A 128 -25.73 24.81 -22.69
C LEU A 128 -25.74 23.71 -21.61
N LEU A 129 -26.83 23.58 -20.85
CA LEU A 129 -26.98 22.51 -19.85
C LEU A 129 -26.87 21.14 -20.50
N ARG A 130 -27.54 20.92 -21.64
CA ARG A 130 -27.46 19.67 -22.39
C ARG A 130 -26.03 19.35 -22.83
N HIS A 131 -25.27 20.35 -23.29
CA HIS A 131 -23.85 20.15 -23.63
C HIS A 131 -23.02 19.80 -22.39
N LYS A 132 -23.24 20.47 -21.26
CA LYS A 132 -22.53 20.18 -20.00
C LYS A 132 -22.87 18.80 -19.44
N GLU A 133 -24.11 18.33 -19.59
CA GLU A 133 -24.52 16.98 -19.24
C GLU A 133 -23.81 15.93 -20.11
N GLN A 134 -23.69 16.19 -21.42
CA GLN A 134 -22.93 15.33 -22.34
C GLN A 134 -21.45 15.28 -21.99
N ASP A 135 -20.83 16.45 -21.71
CA ASP A 135 -19.43 16.52 -21.27
C ASP A 135 -19.21 15.76 -19.96
N HIS A 136 -20.14 15.92 -19.00
CA HIS A 136 -20.08 15.24 -17.70
C HIS A 136 -20.19 13.72 -17.85
N GLU A 137 -21.13 13.24 -18.67
CA GLU A 137 -21.29 11.80 -18.92
C GLU A 137 -20.07 11.23 -19.67
N ALA A 138 -19.50 11.98 -20.62
CA ALA A 138 -18.26 11.60 -21.29
C ALA A 138 -17.07 11.52 -20.32
N ALA A 139 -16.92 12.51 -19.43
CA ALA A 139 -15.87 12.51 -18.41
C ALA A 139 -16.05 11.33 -17.43
N LYS A 140 -17.28 11.04 -17.00
CA LYS A 140 -17.59 9.90 -16.13
C LYS A 140 -17.25 8.56 -16.80
N ALA A 141 -17.56 8.41 -18.09
CA ALA A 141 -17.20 7.22 -18.86
C ALA A 141 -15.68 7.06 -19.00
N GLN A 142 -14.94 8.16 -19.20
CA GLN A 142 -13.47 8.13 -19.24
C GLN A 142 -12.87 7.73 -17.89
N ILE A 143 -13.36 8.29 -16.78
CA ILE A 143 -12.92 7.93 -15.43
C ILE A 143 -13.14 6.43 -15.18
N LYS A 144 -14.33 5.92 -15.50
CA LYS A 144 -14.63 4.48 -15.36
C LYS A 144 -13.67 3.61 -16.18
N LYS A 145 -13.40 3.98 -17.43
CA LYS A 145 -12.45 3.26 -18.29
C LYS A 145 -11.04 3.22 -17.69
N LEU A 146 -10.58 4.32 -17.10
CA LEU A 146 -9.29 4.38 -16.43
C LEU A 146 -9.27 3.53 -15.16
N GLN A 147 -10.34 3.56 -14.37
CA GLN A 147 -10.50 2.71 -13.19
C GLN A 147 -10.46 1.22 -13.56
N ASP A 148 -11.20 0.80 -14.60
CA ASP A 148 -11.20 -0.58 -15.07
C ASP A 148 -9.80 -1.02 -15.54
N ALA A 149 -9.10 -0.16 -16.28
CA ALA A 149 -7.72 -0.42 -16.71
C ALA A 149 -6.75 -0.52 -15.52
N PHE A 150 -6.93 0.31 -14.49
CA PHE A 150 -6.13 0.27 -13.27
C PHE A 150 -6.38 -1.00 -12.46
N VAL A 151 -7.65 -1.37 -12.26
CA VAL A 151 -8.05 -2.63 -11.63
C VAL A 151 -7.41 -3.81 -12.33
N GLU A 152 -7.42 -3.83 -13.66
CA GLU A 152 -6.80 -4.89 -14.45
C GLU A 152 -5.28 -4.93 -14.26
N LYS A 153 -4.61 -3.76 -14.16
CA LYS A 153 -3.19 -3.70 -13.84
C LYS A 153 -2.86 -4.23 -12.46
N VAL A 154 -3.69 -3.94 -11.46
CA VAL A 154 -3.51 -4.49 -10.11
C VAL A 154 -3.72 -6.02 -10.11
N ARG A 155 -4.70 -6.53 -10.88
CA ARG A 155 -4.87 -7.99 -11.05
C ARG A 155 -3.66 -8.65 -11.69
N GLN A 156 -3.09 -8.04 -12.73
CA GLN A 156 -1.86 -8.52 -13.34
C GLN A 156 -0.70 -8.56 -12.33
N SER A 157 -0.56 -7.52 -11.52
CA SER A 157 0.43 -7.49 -10.43
C SER A 157 0.22 -8.62 -9.44
N CYS A 158 -1.02 -8.86 -9.03
CA CYS A 158 -1.43 -9.95 -8.12
C CYS A 158 -1.05 -11.32 -8.70
N THR A 159 -1.30 -11.55 -10.00
CA THR A 159 -0.91 -12.81 -10.67
C THR A 159 0.60 -12.98 -10.76
N THR A 160 1.33 -11.93 -11.12
CA THR A 160 2.79 -11.98 -11.23
C THR A 160 3.44 -12.20 -9.87
N GLU A 161 2.95 -11.53 -8.82
CA GLU A 161 3.44 -11.75 -7.46
C GLU A 161 3.23 -13.21 -7.03
N ARG A 162 2.06 -13.78 -7.30
CA ARG A 162 1.78 -15.19 -6.98
C ARG A 162 2.69 -16.17 -7.74
N GLU A 163 2.96 -15.92 -9.01
CA GLU A 163 3.92 -16.72 -9.80
C GLU A 163 5.34 -16.60 -9.22
N GLN A 164 5.76 -15.40 -8.81
CA GLN A 164 7.05 -15.18 -8.15
C GLN A 164 7.14 -15.91 -6.81
N GLU A 165 6.07 -15.89 -6.00
CA GLU A 165 6.02 -16.64 -4.74
C GLU A 165 6.11 -18.14 -4.97
N GLN A 166 5.37 -18.67 -5.95
CA GLN A 166 5.45 -20.08 -6.32
C GLN A 166 6.85 -20.47 -6.77
N HIS A 167 7.51 -19.62 -7.58
CA HIS A 167 8.89 -19.85 -8.00
C HIS A 167 9.87 -19.79 -6.82
N SER A 168 9.71 -18.81 -5.91
CA SER A 168 10.53 -18.69 -4.70
C SER A 168 10.38 -19.91 -3.78
N VAL A 169 9.15 -20.39 -3.61
CA VAL A 169 8.84 -21.61 -2.87
C VAL A 169 9.49 -22.81 -3.54
N HIS A 170 9.43 -22.90 -4.88
CA HIS A 170 10.06 -23.97 -5.63
C HIS A 170 11.58 -24.04 -5.41
N GLN A 171 12.24 -22.88 -5.44
CA GLN A 171 13.68 -22.79 -5.18
C GLN A 171 14.05 -23.22 -3.75
N LYS A 172 13.24 -22.81 -2.76
CA LYS A 172 13.44 -23.16 -1.35
C LYS A 172 13.17 -24.63 -1.03
N PHE A 173 12.43 -25.36 -1.87
CA PHE A 173 12.22 -26.80 -1.67
C PHE A 173 13.54 -27.59 -1.65
N TYR A 174 14.47 -27.26 -2.55
CA TYR A 174 15.74 -27.99 -2.65
C TYR A 174 16.68 -27.72 -1.48
N THR A 175 16.64 -26.49 -0.94
CA THR A 175 17.52 -26.08 0.16
C THR A 175 16.93 -26.46 1.51
N LEU A 176 15.72 -25.97 1.82
CA LEU A 176 15.08 -26.13 3.13
C LEU A 176 14.31 -27.45 3.22
N GLY A 177 13.54 -27.82 2.20
CA GLY A 177 12.74 -29.05 2.21
C GLY A 177 11.29 -28.85 1.82
N GLN A 178 10.46 -29.88 2.00
CA GLN A 178 9.08 -29.93 1.52
C GLN A 178 8.11 -30.50 2.58
N VAL A 179 6.88 -30.00 2.59
CA VAL A 179 5.76 -30.65 3.27
C VAL A 179 5.17 -31.73 2.36
N VAL A 180 5.16 -32.98 2.81
CA VAL A 180 4.58 -34.13 2.10
C VAL A 180 3.35 -34.61 2.85
N VAL A 181 2.25 -34.80 2.13
CA VAL A 181 1.02 -35.38 2.68
C VAL A 181 1.09 -36.90 2.56
N GLN A 182 0.94 -37.60 3.68
CA GLN A 182 0.94 -39.06 3.73
C GLN A 182 -0.46 -39.64 3.43
N ARG A 183 -0.54 -40.96 3.26
CA ARG A 183 -1.80 -41.67 2.96
C ARG A 183 -2.86 -41.53 4.05
N ASP A 184 -2.43 -41.31 5.28
CA ASP A 184 -3.30 -41.05 6.45
C ASP A 184 -3.72 -39.57 6.56
N MET A 185 -3.46 -38.76 5.53
CA MET A 185 -3.71 -37.32 5.49
C MET A 185 -2.87 -36.49 6.48
N SER A 186 -1.84 -37.09 7.10
CA SER A 186 -0.90 -36.36 7.95
C SER A 186 0.12 -35.58 7.09
N GLU A 187 0.47 -34.37 7.55
CA GLU A 187 1.51 -33.54 6.92
C GLU A 187 2.84 -33.77 7.62
N VAL A 188 3.85 -34.25 6.88
CA VAL A 188 5.20 -34.50 7.41
C VAL A 188 6.25 -33.71 6.63
N TRP A 189 7.13 -33.05 7.38
CA TRP A 189 8.24 -32.29 6.82
C TRP A 189 9.39 -33.21 6.38
N HIS A 190 9.91 -32.99 5.17
CA HIS A 190 11.08 -33.66 4.64
C HIS A 190 12.20 -32.63 4.42
N ASP A 191 13.31 -32.78 5.14
CA ASP A 191 14.43 -31.84 5.05
C ASP A 191 15.09 -31.85 3.66
N GLY A 192 15.38 -30.64 3.17
CA GLY A 192 16.13 -30.39 1.95
C GLY A 192 17.62 -30.66 2.12
N ARG A 193 18.38 -30.45 1.05
CA ARG A 193 19.81 -30.82 1.01
C ARG A 193 20.64 -29.96 1.97
N LEU A 194 20.37 -28.65 2.05
CA LEU A 194 21.15 -27.75 2.89
C LEU A 194 21.02 -28.10 4.37
N LEU A 195 19.80 -28.32 4.86
CA LEU A 195 19.56 -28.75 6.24
C LEU A 195 20.25 -30.07 6.57
N LYS A 196 20.14 -31.07 5.67
CA LYS A 196 20.78 -32.37 5.83
C LYS A 196 22.31 -32.25 5.90
N ASP A 197 22.90 -31.49 4.97
CA ASP A 197 24.34 -31.32 4.87
C ASP A 197 24.90 -30.57 6.10
N THR A 198 24.24 -29.48 6.55
CA THR A 198 24.65 -28.75 7.76
C THR A 198 24.52 -29.61 9.00
N LYS A 199 23.46 -30.43 9.10
CA LYS A 199 23.25 -31.33 10.25
C LYS A 199 24.32 -32.41 10.31
N ALA A 200 24.66 -33.01 9.17
CA ALA A 200 25.72 -34.00 9.07
C ALA A 200 27.11 -33.41 9.39
N LYS A 201 27.39 -32.16 8.99
CA LYS A 201 28.65 -31.48 9.37
C LYS A 201 28.72 -31.21 10.86
N LEU A 202 27.61 -30.78 11.46
CA LEU A 202 27.52 -30.50 12.89
C LEU A 202 27.69 -31.78 13.72
N GLU A 203 27.12 -32.90 13.27
CA GLU A 203 27.32 -34.22 13.89
C GLU A 203 28.80 -34.65 13.84
N LYS A 204 29.47 -34.50 12.68
CA LYS A 204 30.90 -34.82 12.56
C LYS A 204 31.77 -33.97 13.48
N LEU A 205 31.51 -32.67 13.59
CA LEU A 205 32.27 -31.81 14.51
C LEU A 205 32.06 -32.20 15.98
N ARG A 206 30.86 -32.66 16.35
CA ARG A 206 30.59 -33.17 17.70
C ARG A 206 31.40 -34.42 18.00
N ASP A 207 31.44 -35.35 17.05
CA ASP A 207 32.24 -36.58 17.17
C ASP A 207 33.72 -36.25 17.30
N GLU A 208 34.27 -35.37 16.44
CA GLU A 208 35.67 -34.91 16.50
C GLU A 208 35.98 -34.20 17.83
N LEU A 209 35.07 -33.36 18.31
CA LEU A 209 35.22 -32.67 19.59
C LEU A 209 35.26 -33.66 20.77
N ASP A 210 34.43 -34.70 20.74
CA ASP A 210 34.41 -35.72 21.78
C ASP A 210 35.64 -36.64 21.75
N GLU A 211 36.18 -36.93 20.56
CA GLU A 211 37.47 -37.60 20.40
C GLU A 211 38.63 -36.76 20.97
N VAL A 212 38.68 -35.46 20.68
CA VAL A 212 39.71 -34.56 21.22
C VAL A 212 39.59 -34.42 22.74
N LYS A 213 38.36 -34.31 23.27
CA LYS A 213 38.11 -34.32 24.73
C LYS A 213 38.62 -35.62 25.36
N LYS A 214 38.35 -36.77 24.75
CA LYS A 214 38.82 -38.08 25.23
C LYS A 214 40.35 -38.15 25.24
N ARG A 215 41.01 -37.74 24.15
CA ARG A 215 42.48 -37.70 24.06
C ARG A 215 43.10 -36.75 25.10
N SER A 216 42.49 -35.59 25.32
CA SER A 216 42.91 -34.65 26.36
C SER A 216 42.78 -35.27 27.78
N GLN A 217 41.69 -35.99 28.06
CA GLN A 217 41.51 -36.67 29.35
C GLN A 217 42.51 -37.80 29.59
N GLU A 218 42.82 -38.59 28.56
CA GLU A 218 43.81 -39.66 28.62
C GLU A 218 45.21 -39.08 28.93
N LYS A 219 45.62 -38.03 28.21
CA LYS A 219 46.88 -37.30 28.46
C LYS A 219 46.97 -36.72 29.87
N LYS A 220 45.91 -36.08 30.37
CA LYS A 220 45.85 -35.58 31.77
C LYS A 220 46.01 -36.69 32.81
N LYS A 221 45.53 -37.91 32.53
CA LYS A 221 45.70 -39.06 33.43
C LYS A 221 47.13 -39.61 33.37
N GLU A 222 47.78 -39.57 32.21
CA GLU A 222 49.18 -39.98 32.04
C GLU A 222 50.14 -39.02 32.77
N GLU A 223 49.95 -37.71 32.65
CA GLU A 223 50.76 -36.71 33.36
C GLU A 223 50.62 -36.83 34.89
N LYS A 224 49.38 -36.99 35.40
CA LYS A 224 49.14 -37.24 36.84
C LYS A 224 49.80 -38.50 37.37
N LYS A 225 50.03 -39.50 36.52
CA LYS A 225 50.77 -40.72 36.90
C LYS A 225 52.29 -40.50 36.87
N LYS A 226 52.80 -39.67 35.95
CA LYS A 226 54.23 -39.33 35.82
C LYS A 226 54.75 -38.40 36.93
N GLY A 227 53.94 -37.43 37.38
CA GLY A 227 54.31 -36.47 38.43
C GLY A 227 54.53 -37.05 39.85
N LYS A 228 54.57 -38.38 40.01
CA LYS A 228 54.79 -39.06 41.29
C LYS A 228 56.18 -39.71 41.42
N VAL A 229 57.02 -39.67 40.37
CA VAL A 229 58.28 -40.45 40.35
C VAL A 229 59.57 -39.65 40.07
N ASN A 230 59.61 -38.55 39.31
CA ASN A 230 60.89 -37.82 39.11
C ASN A 230 60.68 -36.33 38.84
N ALA A 231 61.66 -35.52 39.28
CA ALA A 231 61.73 -34.07 39.12
C ALA A 231 63.02 -33.71 38.36
N ASP A 232 63.07 -33.98 37.06
CA ASP A 232 64.14 -33.50 36.16
C ASP A 232 63.58 -33.32 34.72
N ASP A 233 63.71 -32.10 34.19
CA ASP A 233 63.76 -31.58 32.81
C ASP A 233 62.85 -32.08 31.65
N ASP A 234 62.04 -33.16 31.77
CA ASP A 234 61.17 -33.69 30.68
C ASP A 234 59.72 -33.16 30.70
N ASP A 235 59.37 -32.31 31.66
CA ASP A 235 57.98 -31.86 31.94
C ASP A 235 57.41 -30.90 30.87
N CYS A 236 58.30 -30.17 30.17
CA CYS A 236 57.91 -29.11 29.22
C CYS A 236 57.21 -29.66 27.95
N ALA A 237 57.61 -30.84 27.46
CA ALA A 237 57.05 -31.42 26.23
C ALA A 237 55.64 -32.01 26.42
N GLY A 238 55.31 -32.48 27.63
CA GLY A 238 53.96 -32.94 27.98
C GLY A 238 52.98 -31.78 28.05
N GLU A 239 53.38 -30.70 28.73
CA GLU A 239 52.58 -29.48 28.85
C GLU A 239 52.27 -28.84 27.49
N GLU A 240 53.22 -28.84 26.54
CA GLU A 240 53.01 -28.31 25.18
C GLU A 240 51.95 -29.12 24.41
N GLU A 241 51.98 -30.46 24.46
CA GLU A 241 50.98 -31.30 23.80
C GLU A 241 49.59 -31.12 24.44
N LEU A 242 49.53 -30.96 25.76
CA LEU A 242 48.30 -30.68 26.48
C LEU A 242 47.69 -29.34 26.06
N LEU A 243 48.52 -28.29 25.94
CA LEU A 243 48.11 -26.97 25.46
C LEU A 243 47.57 -27.04 24.02
N SER A 244 48.25 -27.81 23.16
CA SER A 244 47.86 -28.01 21.76
C SER A 244 46.48 -28.67 21.64
N LEU A 245 46.23 -29.75 22.40
CA LEU A 245 44.91 -30.40 22.45
C LEU A 245 43.83 -29.46 22.98
N GLN A 246 44.16 -28.61 23.95
CA GLN A 246 43.21 -27.64 24.50
C GLN A 246 42.89 -26.51 23.50
N LEU A 247 43.87 -26.06 22.73
CA LEU A 247 43.65 -25.10 21.65
C LEU A 247 42.79 -25.70 20.54
N LEU A 248 43.08 -26.94 20.13
CA LEU A 248 42.26 -27.67 19.14
C LEU A 248 40.82 -27.83 19.62
N GLN A 249 40.63 -28.23 20.88
CA GLN A 249 39.30 -28.31 21.50
C GLN A 249 38.57 -26.97 21.43
N ASN A 250 39.24 -25.87 21.76
CA ASN A 250 38.63 -24.54 21.72
C ASN A 250 38.25 -24.12 20.29
N ASN A 251 39.07 -24.46 19.30
CA ASN A 251 38.79 -24.19 17.89
C ASN A 251 37.58 -25.00 17.40
N LEU A 252 37.53 -26.30 17.69
CA LEU A 252 36.39 -27.16 17.36
C LEU A 252 35.10 -26.69 18.06
N GLN A 253 35.18 -26.24 19.32
CA GLN A 253 34.02 -25.65 20.02
C GLN A 253 33.52 -24.37 19.36
N LYS A 254 34.43 -23.51 18.88
CA LYS A 254 34.05 -22.31 18.14
C LYS A 254 33.39 -22.67 16.82
N GLU A 255 33.94 -23.64 16.09
CA GLU A 255 33.37 -24.10 14.82
C GLU A 255 31.99 -24.76 15.02
N GLU A 256 31.84 -25.61 16.04
CA GLU A 256 30.55 -26.18 16.44
C GLU A 256 29.53 -25.07 16.75
N ALA A 257 29.92 -24.04 17.52
CA ALA A 257 29.04 -22.93 17.86
C ALA A 257 28.59 -22.14 16.62
N VAL A 258 29.48 -21.94 15.63
CA VAL A 258 29.14 -21.28 14.37
C VAL A 258 28.17 -22.13 13.55
N LEU A 259 28.41 -23.43 13.39
CA LEU A 259 27.49 -24.31 12.67
C LEU A 259 26.15 -24.47 13.40
N GLN A 260 26.14 -24.47 14.72
CA GLN A 260 24.90 -24.50 15.50
C GLN A 260 24.08 -23.23 15.28
N ALA A 261 24.72 -22.05 15.27
CA ALA A 261 24.04 -20.80 14.94
C ALA A 261 23.51 -20.79 13.49
N GLU A 262 24.23 -21.37 12.53
CA GLU A 262 23.75 -21.57 11.16
C GLU A 262 22.53 -22.51 11.12
N MET A 263 22.56 -23.62 11.87
CA MET A 263 21.45 -24.55 11.99
C MET A 263 20.20 -23.87 12.56
N ASP A 264 20.35 -23.11 13.65
CA ASP A 264 19.25 -22.39 14.29
C ASP A 264 18.64 -21.35 13.33
N SER A 265 19.49 -20.67 12.55
CA SER A 265 19.04 -19.75 11.49
C SER A 265 18.24 -20.47 10.39
N LEU A 266 18.70 -21.64 9.94
CA LEU A 266 17.98 -22.46 8.96
C LEU A 266 16.66 -22.98 9.51
N ASP A 267 16.59 -23.35 10.79
CA ASP A 267 15.35 -23.75 11.44
C ASP A 267 14.36 -22.59 11.51
N VAL A 268 14.78 -21.37 11.86
CA VAL A 268 13.91 -20.19 11.79
C VAL A 268 13.38 -19.97 10.37
N GLN A 269 14.26 -20.06 9.36
CA GLN A 269 13.86 -19.94 7.96
C GLN A 269 12.85 -21.02 7.54
N LYS A 270 13.05 -22.27 7.97
CA LYS A 270 12.11 -23.38 7.78
C LYS A 270 10.76 -23.10 8.41
N HIS A 271 10.70 -22.57 9.63
CA HIS A 271 9.43 -22.23 10.28
C HIS A 271 8.66 -21.15 9.53
N VAL A 272 9.35 -20.11 9.04
CA VAL A 272 8.73 -19.08 8.19
C VAL A 272 8.25 -19.70 6.87
N PHE A 273 9.07 -20.54 6.25
CA PHE A 273 8.74 -21.16 4.97
C PHE A 273 7.53 -22.11 5.05
N ILE A 274 7.39 -22.88 6.14
CA ILE A 274 6.21 -23.71 6.38
C ILE A 274 4.95 -22.84 6.49
N LYS A 275 5.02 -21.68 7.15
CA LYS A 275 3.91 -20.73 7.22
C LYS A 275 3.55 -20.19 5.84
N ASP A 276 4.55 -19.85 5.03
CA ASP A 276 4.35 -19.38 3.65
C ASP A 276 3.65 -20.44 2.78
N ILE A 277 4.11 -21.69 2.81
CA ILE A 277 3.47 -22.80 2.08
C ILE A 277 2.00 -22.94 2.48
N LYS A 278 1.71 -22.91 3.78
CA LYS A 278 0.33 -23.01 4.29
C LYS A 278 -0.51 -21.80 3.88
N ARG A 279 0.06 -20.60 3.91
CA ARG A 279 -0.61 -19.37 3.47
C ARG A 279 -0.97 -19.45 1.98
N ILE A 280 -0.03 -19.84 1.13
CA ILE A 280 -0.26 -19.98 -0.32
C ILE A 280 -1.35 -21.02 -0.58
N ARG A 281 -1.32 -22.18 0.08
CA ARG A 281 -2.38 -23.18 -0.04
C ARG A 281 -3.74 -22.66 0.40
N ASN A 282 -3.78 -21.91 1.50
CA ASN A 282 -5.02 -21.29 2.00
C ASN A 282 -5.55 -20.21 1.06
N GLU A 283 -4.65 -19.44 0.45
CA GLU A 283 -4.94 -18.42 -0.55
C GLU A 283 -5.49 -19.05 -1.82
N ASP A 284 -4.84 -20.10 -2.33
CA ASP A 284 -5.30 -20.88 -3.47
C ASP A 284 -6.71 -21.44 -3.24
N ALA A 285 -7.00 -21.90 -2.03
CA ALA A 285 -8.29 -22.44 -1.62
C ALA A 285 -9.35 -21.37 -1.27
N SER A 286 -8.98 -20.08 -1.18
CA SER A 286 -9.95 -19.02 -0.89
C SER A 286 -10.81 -18.71 -2.11
N ARG A 287 -12.07 -18.35 -1.86
CA ARG A 287 -12.97 -17.80 -2.88
C ARG A 287 -12.48 -16.47 -3.48
N PHE A 288 -11.58 -15.77 -2.77
CA PHE A 288 -11.08 -14.45 -3.14
C PHE A 288 -9.76 -14.50 -3.92
N ASN A 289 -9.30 -15.69 -4.35
CA ASN A 289 -8.02 -15.91 -5.02
C ASN A 289 -7.87 -15.28 -6.43
N LYS A 290 -8.88 -14.55 -6.90
CA LYS A 290 -8.90 -13.83 -8.19
C LYS A 290 -8.87 -12.31 -8.03
N CYS A 291 -8.37 -11.82 -6.90
CA CYS A 291 -8.16 -10.39 -6.62
C CYS A 291 -9.43 -9.55 -6.91
N PRO A 292 -10.60 -9.87 -6.28
CA PRO A 292 -11.87 -9.19 -6.54
C PRO A 292 -11.87 -7.77 -5.96
N VAL A 293 -12.72 -6.91 -6.54
CA VAL A 293 -13.01 -5.57 -6.02
C VAL A 293 -14.19 -5.63 -5.06
N LEU A 294 -14.01 -5.12 -3.85
CA LEU A 294 -15.00 -5.03 -2.79
C LEU A 294 -15.50 -3.58 -2.68
N ASN A 295 -16.82 -3.43 -2.60
CA ASN A 295 -17.51 -2.14 -2.43
C ASN A 295 -17.04 -1.05 -3.40
N GLU A 296 -16.63 -1.45 -4.62
CA GLU A 296 -16.12 -0.55 -5.67
C GLU A 296 -14.90 0.29 -5.27
N ARG A 297 -14.27 -0.02 -4.13
CA ARG A 297 -13.18 0.77 -3.55
C ARG A 297 -11.92 -0.05 -3.29
N TYR A 298 -12.05 -1.28 -2.81
CA TYR A 298 -10.89 -2.06 -2.37
C TYR A 298 -10.65 -3.24 -3.28
N ILE A 299 -9.49 -3.34 -3.90
CA ILE A 299 -9.08 -4.56 -4.60
C ILE A 299 -8.22 -5.42 -3.68
N LEU A 300 -8.63 -6.67 -3.46
CA LEU A 300 -7.84 -7.63 -2.68
C LEU A 300 -6.60 -8.05 -3.48
N GLN A 301 -5.45 -8.14 -2.81
CA GLN A 301 -4.18 -8.55 -3.41
C GLN A 301 -3.75 -9.91 -2.85
N ARG A 302 -3.24 -9.94 -1.61
CA ARG A 302 -2.60 -11.13 -1.03
C ARG A 302 -3.21 -11.52 0.30
N LEU A 303 -3.37 -12.81 0.55
CA LEU A 303 -3.80 -13.35 1.84
C LEU A 303 -2.68 -13.17 2.87
N LEU A 304 -2.98 -12.55 4.01
CA LEU A 304 -2.07 -12.42 5.15
C LEU A 304 -2.29 -13.53 6.19
N GLY A 305 -3.53 -13.98 6.34
CA GLY A 305 -3.85 -15.05 7.29
C GLY A 305 -5.29 -15.55 7.18
N ARG A 306 -5.51 -16.79 7.59
CA ARG A 306 -6.84 -17.43 7.62
C ARG A 306 -7.08 -18.04 9.00
N GLY A 307 -8.18 -17.64 9.63
CA GLY A 307 -8.71 -18.21 10.87
C GLY A 307 -9.87 -19.17 10.59
N GLY A 308 -10.54 -19.64 11.66
CA GLY A 308 -11.68 -20.56 11.53
C GLY A 308 -12.90 -19.97 10.81
N PHE A 309 -13.09 -18.65 10.91
CA PHE A 309 -14.26 -17.94 10.36
C PHE A 309 -13.91 -16.71 9.54
N SER A 310 -12.63 -16.39 9.36
CA SER A 310 -12.21 -15.14 8.75
C SER A 310 -10.93 -15.30 7.94
N GLU A 311 -10.80 -14.47 6.91
CA GLU A 311 -9.58 -14.31 6.11
C GLU A 311 -9.16 -12.84 6.18
N VAL A 312 -7.86 -12.62 6.30
CA VAL A 312 -7.24 -11.28 6.36
C VAL A 312 -6.44 -11.10 5.09
N TYR A 313 -6.75 -10.06 4.32
CA TYR A 313 -6.11 -9.75 3.05
C TYR A 313 -5.42 -8.39 3.11
N GLN A 314 -4.32 -8.29 2.39
CA GLN A 314 -3.83 -7.02 1.88
C GLN A 314 -4.78 -6.55 0.77
N ALA A 315 -5.17 -5.29 0.81
CA ALA A 315 -6.04 -4.68 -0.17
C ALA A 315 -5.50 -3.30 -0.55
N PHE A 316 -5.77 -2.89 -1.78
CA PHE A 316 -5.42 -1.57 -2.30
C PHE A 316 -6.69 -0.72 -2.44
N ASP A 317 -6.63 0.53 -1.99
CA ASP A 317 -7.71 1.50 -2.07
C ASP A 317 -7.68 2.22 -3.42
N LEU A 318 -8.69 2.00 -4.25
CA LEU A 318 -8.88 2.61 -5.55
C LEU A 318 -9.28 4.10 -5.47
N ALA A 319 -9.89 4.53 -4.36
CA ALA A 319 -10.31 5.91 -4.17
C ALA A 319 -9.15 6.80 -3.71
N GLU A 320 -8.31 6.27 -2.81
CA GLU A 320 -7.17 7.01 -2.24
C GLU A 320 -5.83 6.66 -2.89
N VAL A 321 -5.81 5.64 -3.77
CA VAL A 321 -4.63 5.17 -4.51
C VAL A 321 -3.50 4.75 -3.56
N ARG A 322 -3.81 3.94 -2.55
CA ARG A 322 -2.84 3.46 -1.55
C ARG A 322 -3.14 2.09 -0.98
#